data_AF-A0A344UR53-F1
#
_entry.id   AF-A0A344UR53-F1
#
_cell.length_a   1.000
_cell.length_b   1.000
_cell.length_c   1.000
_cell.angle_alpha   90.00
_cell.angle_beta   90.00
_cell.angle_gamma   90.00
#
_symmetry.space_group_name_H-M   'P 1'
#
loop_
_entity.id
_entity.type
_entity.pdbx_description
1 polymer ?
#
loop_
_entity_poly.entity_id
_entity_poly.type
_entity_poly.pdbx_seq_one_letter_code
_entity_poly.pdbx_strand_id
1 'polypeptide(L)'
;MAGTGWLYRRGMPRLVAKPLRLLLAMMLVATGLGLAPASTAVACACGGIATDPASNAKVDDEAAVIWSDGRTERIDMTLSMTGDAKSAAWLMPAPDGTKLSLGATGVMARLDAAAAPKVVTRKKYRLAVGFGESSGKPDGVPAGAATVESHVRIGPFDVTTLSGTKATAINDWLRANGFGSRNELLPMFQSYLDQGWRINAVKLVPEGATSLGRTLPPLRMTFPAERVVYPMKLSGAATVSQRVRIHLLATRRMEIATQAAPSNPLSLDFSGPIPAATAGLERGLMDGRDDRVWLTSWSGVLAPRTITDDYDFKVAASNTGYQRQITQTRYVDISILEIMLGLVPVGILVAVGLTLLYFRQKKRLG
;
A
#
# COMPACT_ATOMS: atom_id res chain seq x y z
N MET A 1 2.67 105.89 17.64
CA MET A 1 3.32 104.77 18.36
C MET A 1 2.76 103.49 17.75
N ALA A 2 3.51 102.61 17.08
CA ALA A 2 4.75 101.92 17.48
C ALA A 2 4.50 100.87 18.58
N GLY A 3 4.73 99.57 18.36
CA GLY A 3 5.14 98.92 17.11
C GLY A 3 5.29 97.38 17.17
N THR A 4 5.58 96.79 16.01
CA THR A 4 6.36 95.55 15.75
C THR A 4 6.38 94.39 16.78
N GLY A 5 5.91 93.21 16.37
CA GLY A 5 6.15 91.93 17.07
C GLY A 5 5.90 90.71 16.18
N TRP A 6 6.94 90.21 15.49
CA TRP A 6 6.83 89.16 14.45
C TRP A 6 7.32 87.81 14.97
N LEU A 7 6.47 86.76 15.00
CA LEU A 7 6.88 85.40 15.39
C LEU A 7 6.14 84.27 14.64
N TYR A 8 6.70 83.89 13.49
CA TYR A 8 7.02 82.49 13.15
C TYR A 8 5.88 81.45 12.98
N ARG A 9 5.13 81.52 11.87
CA ARG A 9 4.27 80.41 11.39
C ARG A 9 5.03 79.44 10.48
N ARG A 10 5.78 78.48 11.05
CA ARG A 10 6.48 77.42 10.28
C ARG A 10 5.48 76.51 9.56
N GLY A 11 5.31 76.69 8.25
CA GLY A 11 4.62 75.74 7.39
C GLY A 11 5.48 74.51 7.13
N MET A 12 5.17 73.37 7.75
CA MET A 12 5.82 72.10 7.40
C MET A 12 5.41 71.67 5.98
N PRO A 13 6.36 71.32 5.09
CA PRO A 13 6.04 70.99 3.71
C PRO A 13 5.31 69.65 3.61
N ARG A 14 4.14 69.63 2.95
CA ARG A 14 3.30 68.43 2.70
C ARG A 14 3.92 67.41 1.71
N LEU A 15 5.24 67.44 1.50
CA LEU A 15 5.97 66.67 0.49
C LEU A 15 6.46 65.30 0.97
N VAL A 16 6.79 65.14 2.26
CA VAL A 16 7.34 63.88 2.82
C VAL A 16 6.29 62.75 2.90
N ALA A 17 5.00 63.10 2.96
CA ALA A 17 3.92 62.13 3.13
C ALA A 17 3.63 61.25 1.89
N LYS A 18 4.10 61.63 0.70
CA LYS A 18 3.92 60.84 -0.53
C LYS A 18 4.91 59.67 -0.67
N PRO A 19 6.25 59.86 -0.61
CA PRO A 19 7.20 58.75 -0.76
C PRO A 19 7.06 57.70 0.36
N LEU A 20 6.78 58.13 1.60
CA LEU A 20 6.58 57.19 2.71
C LEU A 20 5.37 56.27 2.51
N ARG A 21 4.26 56.79 1.94
CA ARG A 21 3.09 55.98 1.59
C ARG A 21 3.35 55.04 0.41
N LEU A 22 4.16 55.46 -0.57
CA LEU A 22 4.56 54.59 -1.69
C LEU A 22 5.47 53.44 -1.22
N LEU A 23 6.41 53.72 -0.31
CA LEU A 23 7.28 52.71 0.30
C LEU A 23 6.47 51.72 1.16
N LEU A 24 5.52 52.20 1.99
CA LEU A 24 4.63 51.31 2.74
C LEU A 24 3.79 50.42 1.81
N ALA A 25 3.27 50.97 0.71
CA ALA A 25 2.50 50.21 -0.29
C ALA A 25 3.37 49.17 -1.00
N MET A 26 4.60 49.50 -1.40
CA MET A 26 5.54 48.53 -1.97
C MET A 26 5.93 47.44 -0.96
N MET A 27 6.09 47.77 0.33
CA MET A 27 6.42 46.80 1.37
C MET A 27 5.24 45.85 1.68
N LEU A 28 4.00 46.34 1.57
CA LEU A 28 2.77 45.53 1.61
C LEU A 28 2.61 44.63 0.37
N VAL A 29 2.94 45.12 -0.83
CA VAL A 29 2.92 44.28 -2.05
C VAL A 29 4.04 43.23 -2.02
N ALA A 30 5.22 43.57 -1.50
CA ALA A 30 6.33 42.63 -1.33
C ALA A 30 6.05 41.54 -0.29
N THR A 31 5.28 41.84 0.77
CA THR A 31 4.80 40.82 1.73
C THR A 31 3.57 40.06 1.22
N GLY A 32 2.81 40.63 0.27
CA GLY A 32 1.76 39.93 -0.48
C GLY A 32 2.27 38.84 -1.43
N LEU A 33 3.58 38.83 -1.76
CA LEU A 33 4.26 37.71 -2.42
C LEU A 33 4.81 36.67 -1.43
N GLY A 34 4.37 36.71 -0.17
CA GLY A 34 4.60 35.65 0.81
C GLY A 34 4.13 34.31 0.28
N LEU A 35 5.03 33.31 0.31
CA LEU A 35 4.87 32.03 -0.37
C LEU A 35 3.49 31.40 -0.14
N ALA A 36 2.66 31.36 -1.18
CA ALA A 36 1.56 30.42 -1.22
C ALA A 36 2.18 29.01 -1.09
N PRO A 37 1.82 28.21 -0.06
CA PRO A 37 2.40 26.89 0.08
C PRO A 37 1.99 26.06 -1.13
N ALA A 38 2.97 25.67 -1.94
CA ALA A 38 2.77 24.70 -3.00
C ALA A 38 2.43 23.36 -2.35
N SER A 39 1.13 23.11 -2.14
CA SER A 39 0.60 21.90 -1.54
C SER A 39 0.85 20.73 -2.48
N THR A 40 2.01 20.10 -2.32
CA THR A 40 2.39 18.88 -3.02
C THR A 40 1.40 17.79 -2.65
N ALA A 41 0.40 17.57 -3.52
CA ALA A 41 -0.56 16.49 -3.35
C ALA A 41 0.21 15.17 -3.25
N VAL A 42 0.15 14.54 -2.08
CA VAL A 42 0.93 13.34 -1.77
C VAL A 42 0.25 12.14 -2.42
N ALA A 43 0.46 11.99 -3.74
CA ALA A 43 -0.07 10.89 -4.51
C ALA A 43 0.32 9.56 -3.85
N CYS A 44 -0.64 8.81 -3.34
CA CYS A 44 -0.43 7.43 -2.88
C CYS A 44 -0.75 6.42 -4.00
N ALA A 45 -0.65 5.12 -3.69
CA ALA A 45 -1.00 4.00 -4.56
C ALA A 45 -2.33 4.19 -5.33
N CYS A 46 -2.50 3.48 -6.45
CA CYS A 46 -3.70 3.55 -7.29
C CYS A 46 -3.98 4.96 -7.85
N GLY A 47 -2.98 5.54 -8.54
CA GLY A 47 -3.16 6.79 -9.28
C GLY A 47 -3.32 8.04 -8.44
N GLY A 48 -2.62 8.11 -7.31
CA GLY A 48 -2.54 9.30 -6.49
C GLY A 48 -3.82 9.55 -5.72
N ILE A 49 -3.99 8.84 -4.60
CA ILE A 49 -5.12 9.02 -3.69
C ILE A 49 -5.27 10.50 -3.34
N ALA A 50 -6.42 11.07 -3.67
CA ALA A 50 -6.87 12.32 -3.13
C ALA A 50 -7.44 12.08 -1.74
N THR A 51 -6.55 12.22 -0.76
CA THR A 51 -6.97 12.53 0.60
C THR A 51 -7.24 14.02 0.71
N ASP A 52 -7.89 14.40 1.80
CA ASP A 52 -7.81 15.75 2.32
C ASP A 52 -6.34 16.24 2.42
N PRO A 53 -6.00 17.49 2.03
CA PRO A 53 -4.64 18.02 2.18
C PRO A 53 -4.12 18.03 3.63
N ALA A 54 -5.01 18.00 4.62
CA ALA A 54 -4.68 17.89 6.02
C ALA A 54 -4.83 16.46 6.60
N SER A 55 -5.19 15.47 5.78
CA SER A 55 -5.23 14.06 6.21
C SER A 55 -3.89 13.35 5.95
N ASN A 56 -3.48 12.55 6.92
CA ASN A 56 -2.27 11.73 6.89
C ASN A 56 -2.45 10.38 6.19
N ALA A 57 -3.67 10.09 5.70
CA ALA A 57 -4.06 8.77 5.22
C ALA A 57 -3.24 8.29 4.00
N LYS A 58 -2.77 7.05 4.05
CA LYS A 58 -1.96 6.40 3.00
C LYS A 58 -2.45 4.98 2.77
N VAL A 59 -2.36 4.50 1.53
CA VAL A 59 -2.38 3.06 1.25
C VAL A 59 -0.95 2.54 1.40
N ASP A 60 -0.77 1.62 2.35
CA ASP A 60 0.49 0.90 2.56
C ASP A 60 0.47 -0.50 1.90
N ASP A 61 -0.73 -1.10 1.80
CA ASP A 61 -0.98 -2.44 1.24
C ASP A 61 -2.10 -2.38 0.19
N GLU A 62 -1.76 -2.83 -1.03
CA GLU A 62 -2.65 -3.05 -2.16
C GLU A 62 -2.73 -4.57 -2.44
N ALA A 63 -3.91 -5.16 -2.31
CA ALA A 63 -4.09 -6.60 -2.44
C ALA A 63 -5.27 -6.96 -3.36
N ALA A 64 -5.05 -7.83 -4.35
CA ALA A 64 -6.05 -8.21 -5.33
C ALA A 64 -6.28 -9.72 -5.38
N VAL A 65 -7.55 -10.13 -5.46
CA VAL A 65 -7.94 -11.48 -5.88
C VAL A 65 -8.44 -11.41 -7.31
N ILE A 66 -7.64 -11.93 -8.23
CA ILE A 66 -7.97 -12.05 -9.65
C ILE A 66 -8.58 -13.43 -9.89
N TRP A 67 -9.64 -13.50 -10.68
CA TRP A 67 -10.28 -14.72 -11.13
C TRP A 67 -10.48 -14.64 -12.64
N SER A 68 -10.19 -15.73 -13.36
CA SER A 68 -10.51 -15.81 -14.79
C SER A 68 -10.77 -17.24 -15.26
N ASP A 69 -11.74 -17.36 -16.16
CA ASP A 69 -12.07 -18.54 -16.96
C ASP A 69 -11.43 -18.51 -18.37
N GLY A 70 -10.62 -17.48 -18.67
CA GLY A 70 -10.02 -17.23 -19.99
C GLY A 70 -10.91 -16.46 -20.98
N ARG A 71 -12.10 -16.01 -20.57
CA ARG A 71 -13.01 -15.16 -21.36
C ARG A 71 -13.53 -13.95 -20.57
N THR A 72 -13.58 -14.08 -19.25
CA THR A 72 -14.00 -13.10 -18.27
C THR A 72 -12.87 -12.93 -17.27
N GLU A 73 -12.62 -11.71 -16.83
CA GLU A 73 -11.79 -11.42 -15.67
C GLU A 73 -12.62 -10.73 -14.58
N ARG A 74 -12.33 -11.09 -13.33
CA ARG A 74 -12.90 -10.48 -12.14
C ARG A 74 -11.77 -10.15 -11.17
N ILE A 75 -11.70 -8.89 -10.75
CA ILE A 75 -10.70 -8.38 -9.82
C ILE A 75 -11.42 -7.91 -8.56
N ASP A 76 -11.22 -8.58 -7.43
CA ASP A 76 -11.66 -8.11 -6.12
C ASP A 76 -10.47 -7.36 -5.48
N MET A 77 -10.43 -6.03 -5.64
CA MET A 77 -9.34 -5.19 -5.16
C MET A 77 -9.59 -4.72 -3.73
N THR A 78 -8.61 -4.89 -2.85
CA THR A 78 -8.68 -4.57 -1.42
C THR A 78 -7.54 -3.62 -1.07
N LEU A 79 -7.87 -2.45 -0.54
CA LEU A 79 -6.90 -1.48 -0.05
C LEU A 79 -6.87 -1.49 1.48
N SER A 80 -5.66 -1.48 2.06
CA SER A 80 -5.47 -1.21 3.48
C SER A 80 -4.78 0.14 3.68
N MET A 81 -5.32 0.92 4.61
CA MET A 81 -4.91 2.30 4.86
C MET A 81 -4.44 2.50 6.30
N THR A 82 -3.40 3.31 6.47
CA THR A 82 -3.01 3.89 7.76
C THR A 82 -3.36 5.38 7.76
N GLY A 83 -4.10 5.82 8.78
CA GLY A 83 -4.56 7.20 8.95
C GLY A 83 -6.08 7.34 9.09
N ASP A 84 -6.54 8.51 9.55
CA ASP A 84 -7.97 8.79 9.79
C ASP A 84 -8.65 9.22 8.48
N ALA A 85 -8.83 8.25 7.57
CA ALA A 85 -9.44 8.41 6.25
C ALA A 85 -10.96 8.73 6.31
N LYS A 86 -11.31 9.92 6.82
CA LYS A 86 -12.68 10.49 6.77
C LYS A 86 -13.16 10.70 5.33
N SER A 87 -12.21 10.93 4.42
CA SER A 87 -12.40 10.78 2.98
C SER A 87 -11.07 10.36 2.35
N ALA A 88 -11.15 9.42 1.41
CA ALA A 88 -10.04 8.97 0.58
C ALA A 88 -10.60 8.66 -0.80
N ALA A 89 -9.88 9.00 -1.87
CA ALA A 89 -10.40 8.81 -3.22
C ALA A 89 -9.28 8.44 -4.21
N TRP A 90 -9.43 7.35 -4.96
CA TRP A 90 -8.38 6.77 -5.80
C TRP A 90 -8.86 6.54 -7.24
N LEU A 91 -7.93 6.27 -8.14
CA LEU A 91 -8.19 6.12 -9.57
C LEU A 91 -7.90 4.68 -10.02
N MET A 92 -8.90 4.05 -10.62
CA MET A 92 -8.81 2.67 -11.09
C MET A 92 -9.14 2.58 -12.59
N PRO A 93 -8.13 2.40 -13.46
CA PRO A 93 -8.33 2.09 -14.87
C PRO A 93 -9.08 0.76 -15.00
N ALA A 94 -10.04 0.68 -15.92
CA ALA A 94 -10.70 -0.58 -16.24
C ALA A 94 -11.09 -0.64 -17.73
N PRO A 95 -11.15 -1.83 -18.35
CA PRO A 95 -11.71 -1.99 -19.70
C PRO A 95 -13.16 -1.49 -19.81
N ASP A 96 -13.58 -1.17 -21.03
CA ASP A 96 -14.97 -0.78 -21.28
C ASP A 96 -15.97 -1.90 -20.96
N GLY A 97 -17.19 -1.53 -20.58
CA GLY A 97 -18.22 -2.50 -20.13
C GLY A 97 -17.94 -3.15 -18.77
N THR A 98 -16.92 -2.71 -18.02
CA THR A 98 -16.66 -3.17 -16.65
C THR A 98 -17.87 -2.95 -15.74
N LYS A 99 -18.28 -4.00 -15.04
CA LYS A 99 -19.30 -3.96 -13.99
C LYS A 99 -18.62 -3.85 -12.63
N LEU A 100 -19.12 -2.94 -11.79
CA LEU A 100 -18.62 -2.70 -10.44
C LEU A 100 -19.61 -3.23 -9.38
N SER A 101 -19.08 -3.80 -8.29
CA SER A 101 -19.87 -4.33 -7.16
C SER A 101 -19.00 -4.48 -5.91
N LEU A 102 -19.57 -4.94 -4.78
CA LEU A 102 -18.76 -5.38 -3.63
C LEU A 102 -18.27 -6.82 -3.84
N GLY A 103 -16.98 -7.05 -3.55
CA GLY A 103 -16.41 -8.39 -3.44
C GLY A 103 -16.68 -9.03 -2.08
N ALA A 104 -16.51 -10.35 -2.00
CA ALA A 104 -16.81 -11.09 -0.77
C ALA A 104 -15.71 -10.91 0.29
N THR A 105 -16.11 -10.48 1.50
CA THR A 105 -15.17 -10.27 2.61
C THR A 105 -14.54 -11.58 3.10
N GLY A 106 -13.33 -11.49 3.66
CA GLY A 106 -12.60 -12.64 4.20
C GLY A 106 -12.04 -13.62 3.16
N VAL A 107 -12.37 -13.52 1.86
CA VAL A 107 -11.73 -14.33 0.79
C VAL A 107 -10.22 -14.12 0.81
N MET A 108 -9.77 -12.86 0.87
CA MET A 108 -8.36 -12.49 0.91
C MET A 108 -7.59 -13.23 2.02
N ALA A 109 -8.10 -13.17 3.26
CA ALA A 109 -7.48 -13.81 4.42
C ALA A 109 -7.42 -15.35 4.31
N ARG A 110 -8.38 -15.99 3.62
CA ARG A 110 -8.34 -17.44 3.34
C ARG A 110 -7.29 -17.79 2.28
N LEU A 111 -7.10 -16.93 1.27
CA LEU A 111 -6.06 -17.10 0.25
C LEU A 111 -4.67 -16.81 0.82
N ASP A 112 -4.52 -15.82 1.72
CA ASP A 112 -3.31 -15.59 2.51
C ASP A 112 -2.94 -16.82 3.36
N ALA A 113 -3.90 -17.41 4.06
CA ALA A 113 -3.68 -18.62 4.85
C ALA A 113 -3.30 -19.83 3.98
N ALA A 114 -3.89 -19.98 2.79
CA ALA A 114 -3.55 -21.04 1.85
C ALA A 114 -2.17 -20.84 1.19
N ALA A 115 -1.79 -19.59 0.90
CA ALA A 115 -0.51 -19.20 0.31
C ALA A 115 0.62 -19.03 1.35
N ALA A 116 0.33 -19.22 2.64
CA ALA A 116 1.26 -18.96 3.73
C ALA A 116 2.58 -19.75 3.57
N PRO A 117 3.75 -19.15 3.86
CA PRO A 117 5.03 -19.80 3.67
C PRO A 117 5.24 -20.96 4.66
N LYS A 118 5.89 -22.05 4.20
CA LYS A 118 6.30 -23.13 5.10
C LYS A 118 7.43 -22.64 6.01
N VAL A 119 7.20 -22.67 7.32
CA VAL A 119 8.22 -22.37 8.32
C VAL A 119 9.14 -23.57 8.49
N VAL A 120 10.43 -23.38 8.21
CA VAL A 120 11.47 -24.40 8.36
C VAL A 120 12.38 -24.02 9.53
N THR A 121 12.21 -24.68 10.67
CA THR A 121 13.00 -24.36 11.88
C THR A 121 14.41 -24.93 11.77
N ARG A 122 15.43 -24.05 11.76
CA ARG A 122 16.82 -24.43 12.02
C ARG A 122 17.21 -24.01 13.43
N LYS A 123 17.85 -24.90 14.20
CA LYS A 123 18.35 -24.58 15.54
C LYS A 123 19.71 -23.88 15.46
N LYS A 124 19.90 -22.85 16.27
CA LYS A 124 21.22 -22.29 16.66
C LYS A 124 21.20 -22.00 18.17
N TYR A 125 22.30 -21.53 18.74
CA TYR A 125 22.45 -21.29 20.18
C TYR A 125 23.07 -19.90 20.39
N ARG A 126 22.46 -19.03 21.22
CA ARG A 126 22.91 -17.64 21.51
C ARG A 126 22.06 -16.98 22.61
N LEU A 127 22.70 -16.35 23.61
CA LEU A 127 22.05 -15.58 24.69
C LEU A 127 21.88 -14.08 24.33
N ALA A 128 20.81 -13.41 24.81
CA ALA A 128 20.65 -11.93 24.96
C ALA A 128 19.31 -11.52 25.64
N VAL A 129 19.17 -10.24 26.07
CA VAL A 129 17.96 -9.64 26.70
C VAL A 129 17.75 -8.15 26.31
N GLY A 130 16.51 -7.59 26.37
CA GLY A 130 16.19 -6.15 26.15
C GLY A 130 14.68 -5.80 25.87
N PHE A 131 14.25 -4.54 26.03
CA PHE A 131 12.84 -4.02 25.95
C PHE A 131 12.72 -2.55 25.40
N GLY A 132 11.54 -2.07 24.92
CA GLY A 132 11.25 -0.67 24.48
C GLY A 132 9.84 -0.41 23.85
N GLU A 133 9.34 0.85 23.69
CA GLU A 133 7.88 1.20 23.49
C GLU A 133 7.51 2.52 22.67
N SER A 134 6.20 2.83 22.50
CA SER A 134 5.50 4.05 21.93
C SER A 134 5.34 4.19 20.37
N SER A 135 4.54 5.06 19.69
CA SER A 135 3.58 6.20 19.97
C SER A 135 2.53 6.43 18.80
N GLY A 136 1.83 7.59 18.64
CA GLY A 136 0.75 7.85 17.60
C GLY A 136 0.41 9.32 17.18
N LYS A 137 -0.55 9.59 16.24
CA LYS A 137 -0.85 10.93 15.60
C LYS A 137 -2.29 11.16 14.98
N PRO A 138 -2.73 12.42 14.62
CA PRO A 138 -4.11 12.79 14.15
C PRO A 138 -4.26 13.57 12.76
N ASP A 139 -5.51 13.94 12.36
CA ASP A 139 -6.00 14.69 11.14
C ASP A 139 -7.11 15.76 11.47
N GLY A 140 -7.69 16.66 10.64
CA GLY A 140 -7.79 16.96 9.17
C GLY A 140 -8.04 18.48 8.88
N VAL A 141 -8.92 19.03 7.99
CA VAL A 141 -10.08 18.57 7.15
C VAL A 141 -10.39 19.57 5.92
N PRO A 142 -11.54 19.57 5.13
CA PRO A 142 -11.63 19.50 3.62
C PRO A 142 -11.92 20.84 2.86
N ALA A 143 -12.32 20.97 1.55
CA ALA A 143 -12.87 20.13 0.44
C ALA A 143 -12.44 20.68 -0.96
N GLY A 144 -13.03 20.52 -2.17
CA GLY A 144 -14.28 19.94 -2.80
C GLY A 144 -14.67 20.78 -4.06
N ALA A 145 -15.58 20.48 -5.02
CA ALA A 145 -16.30 19.29 -5.55
C ALA A 145 -17.07 19.69 -6.88
N ALA A 146 -17.48 18.78 -7.80
CA ALA A 146 -18.11 19.16 -9.10
C ALA A 146 -19.00 18.08 -9.83
N THR A 147 -19.11 18.15 -11.18
CA THR A 147 -20.04 17.45 -12.11
C THR A 147 -19.53 16.09 -12.63
N VAL A 148 -20.29 15.30 -13.43
CA VAL A 148 -20.12 13.82 -13.60
C VAL A 148 -20.55 13.25 -14.99
N GLU A 149 -20.05 12.07 -15.39
CA GLU A 149 -20.54 11.23 -16.52
C GLU A 149 -21.55 10.15 -16.07
N SER A 150 -21.14 9.22 -15.19
CA SER A 150 -22.02 8.24 -14.54
C SER A 150 -21.60 8.02 -13.09
N HIS A 151 -22.57 7.80 -12.19
CA HIS A 151 -22.41 7.92 -10.74
C HIS A 151 -23.11 6.75 -10.03
N VAL A 152 -22.38 5.94 -9.26
CA VAL A 152 -22.93 4.73 -8.60
C VAL A 152 -22.34 4.56 -7.20
N ARG A 153 -23.22 4.44 -6.21
CA ARG A 153 -22.86 4.11 -4.82
C ARG A 153 -22.80 2.58 -4.61
N ILE A 154 -21.70 2.09 -4.06
CA ILE A 154 -21.38 0.67 -3.89
C ILE A 154 -20.92 0.47 -2.43
N GLY A 155 -21.87 0.36 -1.50
CA GLY A 155 -21.60 0.39 -0.07
C GLY A 155 -20.93 1.71 0.35
N PRO A 156 -19.76 1.68 1.03
CA PRO A 156 -19.05 2.89 1.42
C PRO A 156 -18.33 3.59 0.25
N PHE A 157 -18.45 3.08 -0.98
CA PHE A 157 -17.81 3.68 -2.15
C PHE A 157 -18.82 4.51 -2.95
N ASP A 158 -18.41 5.71 -3.33
CA ASP A 158 -19.06 6.52 -4.35
C ASP A 158 -18.19 6.53 -5.60
N VAL A 159 -18.61 5.85 -6.66
CA VAL A 159 -17.81 5.68 -7.88
C VAL A 159 -18.35 6.53 -9.00
N THR A 160 -17.47 7.35 -9.58
CA THR A 160 -17.69 7.93 -10.90
C THR A 160 -16.87 7.21 -11.95
N THR A 161 -17.50 6.70 -13.00
CA THR A 161 -16.78 6.24 -14.21
C THR A 161 -16.60 7.42 -15.16
N LEU A 162 -15.38 7.56 -15.71
CA LEU A 162 -14.99 8.61 -16.65
C LEU A 162 -14.51 8.02 -17.98
N SER A 163 -15.07 8.52 -19.07
CA SER A 163 -14.67 8.27 -20.46
C SER A 163 -14.11 9.54 -21.11
N GLY A 164 -13.58 9.40 -22.32
CA GLY A 164 -13.12 10.52 -23.15
C GLY A 164 -12.06 10.09 -24.15
N THR A 165 -11.59 11.04 -24.96
CA THR A 165 -10.49 10.85 -25.92
C THR A 165 -9.26 11.69 -25.60
N LYS A 166 -9.31 12.47 -24.50
CA LYS A 166 -8.24 13.40 -24.10
C LYS A 166 -8.02 13.34 -22.59
N ALA A 167 -6.81 12.97 -22.18
CA ALA A 167 -6.41 12.92 -20.77
C ALA A 167 -6.59 14.26 -20.03
N THR A 168 -6.50 15.39 -20.74
CA THR A 168 -6.72 16.73 -20.15
C THR A 168 -8.14 16.90 -19.63
N ALA A 169 -9.15 16.37 -20.31
CA ALA A 169 -10.54 16.44 -19.86
C ALA A 169 -10.77 15.61 -18.57
N ILE A 170 -10.12 14.44 -18.46
CA ILE A 170 -10.10 13.63 -17.23
C ILE A 170 -9.43 14.41 -16.09
N ASN A 171 -8.27 15.02 -16.34
CA ASN A 171 -7.54 15.82 -15.36
C ASN A 171 -8.33 17.06 -14.90
N ASP A 172 -9.02 17.75 -15.81
CA ASP A 172 -9.87 18.89 -15.49
C ASP A 172 -11.10 18.46 -14.68
N TRP A 173 -11.69 17.30 -15.01
CA TRP A 173 -12.75 16.69 -14.22
C TRP A 173 -12.29 16.36 -12.79
N LEU A 174 -11.12 15.72 -12.65
CA LEU A 174 -10.52 15.32 -11.36
C LEU A 174 -10.23 16.54 -10.48
N ARG A 175 -9.60 17.56 -11.08
CA ARG A 175 -9.33 18.85 -10.46
C ARG A 175 -10.60 19.52 -9.96
N ALA A 176 -11.67 19.53 -10.77
CA ALA A 176 -12.97 20.07 -10.37
C ALA A 176 -13.63 19.24 -9.24
N ASN A 177 -13.53 17.91 -9.29
CA ASN A 177 -14.20 17.01 -8.36
C ASN A 177 -13.49 16.78 -7.02
N GLY A 178 -12.50 17.60 -6.69
CA GLY A 178 -11.78 17.54 -5.42
C GLY A 178 -10.70 16.44 -5.36
N PHE A 179 -10.35 15.82 -6.50
CA PHE A 179 -9.16 14.97 -6.55
C PHE A 179 -7.87 15.81 -6.63
N GLY A 180 -7.97 17.06 -7.09
CA GLY A 180 -6.84 17.92 -7.40
C GLY A 180 -6.27 17.65 -8.80
N SER A 181 -5.31 18.46 -9.24
CA SER A 181 -4.63 18.22 -10.52
C SER A 181 -3.79 16.94 -10.45
N ARG A 182 -3.69 16.25 -11.59
CA ARG A 182 -2.88 15.04 -11.82
C ARG A 182 -2.17 15.15 -13.17
N ASN A 183 -1.42 16.23 -13.36
CA ASN A 183 -0.75 16.52 -14.64
C ASN A 183 0.32 15.44 -14.97
N GLU A 184 0.93 14.88 -13.93
CA GLU A 184 1.85 13.75 -13.95
C GLU A 184 1.21 12.43 -14.43
N LEU A 185 -0.12 12.29 -14.35
CA LEU A 185 -0.86 11.13 -14.86
C LEU A 185 -1.31 11.27 -16.32
N LEU A 186 -1.23 12.46 -16.93
CA LEU A 186 -1.72 12.71 -18.29
C LEU A 186 -1.21 11.68 -19.34
N PRO A 187 0.07 11.27 -19.37
CA PRO A 187 0.54 10.27 -20.33
C PRO A 187 -0.09 8.89 -20.09
N MET A 188 -0.33 8.52 -18.83
CA MET A 188 -0.88 7.22 -18.45
C MET A 188 -2.39 7.18 -18.71
N PHE A 189 -3.11 8.24 -18.36
CA PHE A 189 -4.51 8.41 -18.74
C PHE A 189 -4.68 8.30 -20.25
N GLN A 190 -3.87 9.00 -21.06
CA GLN A 190 -3.98 8.92 -22.51
C GLN A 190 -3.71 7.48 -23.00
N SER A 191 -2.67 6.81 -22.49
CA SER A 191 -2.40 5.40 -22.78
C SER A 191 -3.58 4.46 -22.50
N TYR A 192 -4.38 4.71 -21.46
CA TYR A 192 -5.61 3.94 -21.21
C TYR A 192 -6.76 4.34 -22.15
N LEU A 193 -7.00 5.63 -22.36
CA LEU A 193 -8.06 6.11 -23.26
C LEU A 193 -7.83 5.67 -24.71
N ASP A 194 -6.59 5.64 -25.18
CA ASP A 194 -6.18 5.16 -26.50
C ASP A 194 -6.43 3.64 -26.67
N GLN A 195 -6.43 2.88 -25.56
CA GLN A 195 -6.85 1.47 -25.50
C GLN A 195 -8.37 1.31 -25.33
N GLY A 196 -9.15 2.40 -25.28
CA GLY A 196 -10.59 2.39 -25.06
C GLY A 196 -11.04 2.18 -23.61
N TRP A 197 -10.10 2.17 -22.65
CA TRP A 197 -10.42 1.97 -21.23
C TRP A 197 -11.11 3.19 -20.61
N ARG A 198 -11.68 2.99 -19.43
CA ARG A 198 -12.31 4.03 -18.58
C ARG A 198 -11.47 4.27 -17.34
N ILE A 199 -11.54 5.47 -16.78
CA ILE A 199 -10.92 5.81 -15.50
C ILE A 199 -12.02 5.89 -14.44
N ASN A 200 -12.05 4.97 -13.50
CA ASN A 200 -12.99 5.00 -12.38
C ASN A 200 -12.40 5.83 -11.25
N ALA A 201 -13.02 6.97 -10.98
CA ALA A 201 -12.70 7.87 -9.87
C ALA A 201 -13.55 7.48 -8.67
N VAL A 202 -12.97 6.71 -7.74
CA VAL A 202 -13.66 6.18 -6.55
C VAL A 202 -13.44 7.12 -5.37
N LYS A 203 -14.49 7.42 -4.61
CA LYS A 203 -14.48 8.13 -3.32
C LYS A 203 -14.96 7.22 -2.20
N LEU A 204 -14.39 7.39 -1.02
CA LEU A 204 -14.82 6.75 0.23
C LEU A 204 -15.79 7.68 0.98
N VAL A 205 -17.00 7.19 1.26
CA VAL A 205 -18.06 7.90 1.97
C VAL A 205 -18.41 7.14 3.25
N PRO A 206 -18.12 7.68 4.45
CA PRO A 206 -18.46 7.01 5.71
C PRO A 206 -19.97 6.85 5.92
N GLU A 207 -20.46 5.61 5.90
CA GLU A 207 -21.88 5.29 6.19
C GLU A 207 -22.10 5.06 7.68
N GLY A 208 -22.40 6.11 8.44
CA GLY A 208 -22.83 6.05 9.84
C GLY A 208 -21.81 5.55 10.86
N ALA A 209 -20.72 4.92 10.42
CA ALA A 209 -19.63 4.44 11.25
C ALA A 209 -18.65 5.59 11.55
N THR A 210 -18.39 5.83 12.84
CA THR A 210 -17.48 6.88 13.33
C THR A 210 -16.01 6.66 12.93
N SER A 211 -15.66 5.44 12.53
CA SER A 211 -14.40 5.10 11.90
C SER A 211 -14.61 3.99 10.86
N LEU A 212 -13.82 4.03 9.78
CA LEU A 212 -13.70 2.93 8.83
C LEU A 212 -12.50 2.07 9.23
N GLY A 213 -12.59 0.76 9.00
CA GLY A 213 -11.51 -0.16 9.33
C GLY A 213 -10.25 0.09 8.49
N ARG A 214 -9.07 -0.24 9.03
CA ARG A 214 -7.77 -0.17 8.32
C ARG A 214 -7.70 -0.97 7.02
N THR A 215 -8.70 -1.77 6.69
CA THR A 215 -8.84 -2.47 5.41
C THR A 215 -10.25 -2.24 4.89
N LEU A 216 -10.34 -1.67 3.69
CA LEU A 216 -11.62 -1.35 3.05
C LEU A 216 -12.30 -2.64 2.54
N PRO A 217 -13.64 -2.66 2.39
CA PRO A 217 -14.31 -3.76 1.69
C PRO A 217 -13.74 -3.95 0.27
N PRO A 218 -13.68 -5.17 -0.27
CA PRO A 218 -13.16 -5.36 -1.62
C PRO A 218 -14.06 -4.68 -2.66
N LEU A 219 -13.52 -3.82 -3.51
CA LEU A 219 -14.22 -3.32 -4.69
C LEU A 219 -14.00 -4.32 -5.83
N ARG A 220 -15.10 -4.90 -6.34
CA ARG A 220 -15.08 -5.91 -7.38
C ARG A 220 -15.32 -5.28 -8.75
N MET A 221 -14.37 -5.47 -9.66
CA MET A 221 -14.55 -5.27 -11.10
C MET A 221 -14.86 -6.60 -11.78
N THR A 222 -15.63 -6.59 -12.87
CA THR A 222 -15.83 -7.76 -13.74
C THR A 222 -16.04 -7.32 -15.19
N PHE A 223 -15.25 -7.85 -16.11
CA PHE A 223 -15.20 -7.43 -17.52
C PHE A 223 -14.81 -8.61 -18.45
N PRO A 224 -15.15 -8.57 -19.75
CA PRO A 224 -14.67 -9.55 -20.71
C PRO A 224 -13.15 -9.37 -20.93
N ALA A 225 -12.40 -10.47 -20.91
CA ALA A 225 -10.95 -10.48 -21.05
C ALA A 225 -10.42 -11.83 -21.56
N GLU A 226 -9.70 -11.80 -22.69
CA GLU A 226 -8.98 -12.97 -23.23
C GLU A 226 -7.52 -13.04 -22.71
N ARG A 227 -7.01 -11.92 -22.19
CA ARG A 227 -5.73 -11.80 -21.47
C ARG A 227 -6.02 -11.24 -20.09
N VAL A 228 -5.48 -11.89 -19.07
CA VAL A 228 -5.65 -11.49 -17.66
C VAL A 228 -4.70 -10.31 -17.38
N VAL A 229 -5.21 -9.20 -16.84
CA VAL A 229 -4.46 -7.96 -16.66
C VAL A 229 -4.76 -7.27 -15.33
N TYR A 230 -3.72 -7.02 -14.52
CA TYR A 230 -3.84 -6.23 -13.29
C TYR A 230 -3.31 -4.79 -13.49
N PRO A 231 -4.17 -3.76 -13.42
CA PRO A 231 -3.77 -2.38 -13.70
C PRO A 231 -2.88 -1.80 -12.61
N MET A 232 -1.68 -1.35 -12.98
CA MET A 232 -0.66 -0.79 -12.09
C MET A 232 -0.08 0.54 -12.56
N LYS A 233 -0.19 0.89 -13.85
CA LYS A 233 0.54 2.01 -14.48
C LYS A 233 0.39 3.32 -13.70
N LEU A 234 -0.83 3.67 -13.27
CA LEU A 234 -1.09 4.90 -12.50
C LEU A 234 -0.37 4.94 -11.14
N SER A 235 -0.10 3.79 -10.52
CA SER A 235 0.64 3.71 -9.26
C SER A 235 2.11 4.12 -9.42
N GLY A 236 2.64 4.22 -10.65
CA GLY A 236 3.98 4.74 -10.93
C GLY A 236 4.18 6.22 -10.56
N ALA A 237 3.09 7.01 -10.50
CA ALA A 237 3.13 8.40 -10.04
C ALA A 237 3.00 8.57 -8.52
N ALA A 238 2.89 7.48 -7.76
CA ALA A 238 2.83 7.56 -6.31
C ALA A 238 4.15 8.11 -5.70
N THR A 239 4.07 8.60 -4.47
CA THR A 239 5.16 9.23 -3.72
C THR A 239 5.76 8.32 -2.65
N VAL A 240 5.07 7.22 -2.33
CA VAL A 240 5.45 6.23 -1.32
C VAL A 240 5.51 4.83 -1.92
N SER A 241 6.44 4.00 -1.43
CA SER A 241 6.48 2.58 -1.82
C SER A 241 5.29 1.82 -1.22
N GLN A 242 4.68 0.97 -2.04
CA GLN A 242 3.46 0.23 -1.72
C GLN A 242 3.75 -1.28 -1.66
N ARG A 243 3.16 -2.00 -0.69
CA ARG A 243 3.18 -3.47 -0.71
C ARG A 243 2.08 -3.95 -1.65
N VAL A 244 2.44 -4.72 -2.67
CA VAL A 244 1.51 -5.29 -3.64
C VAL A 244 1.42 -6.79 -3.44
N ARG A 245 0.21 -7.35 -3.47
CA ARG A 245 -0.05 -8.78 -3.39
C ARG A 245 -1.17 -9.21 -4.34
N ILE A 246 -0.91 -10.23 -5.14
CA ILE A 246 -1.83 -10.70 -6.18
C ILE A 246 -2.08 -12.19 -5.97
N HIS A 247 -3.34 -12.58 -5.85
CA HIS A 247 -3.82 -13.97 -5.83
C HIS A 247 -4.62 -14.24 -7.10
N LEU A 248 -4.05 -14.96 -8.06
CA LEU A 248 -4.69 -15.28 -9.34
C LEU A 248 -5.26 -16.71 -9.31
N LEU A 249 -6.57 -16.80 -9.53
CA LEU A 249 -7.40 -18.00 -9.54
C LEU A 249 -7.78 -18.36 -10.99
N ALA A 250 -7.35 -19.53 -11.47
CA ALA A 250 -7.61 -19.99 -12.84
C ALA A 250 -7.72 -21.53 -12.94
N THR A 251 -8.07 -22.04 -14.13
CA THR A 251 -8.07 -23.49 -14.47
C THR A 251 -6.67 -24.12 -14.35
N ARG A 252 -5.61 -23.34 -14.63
CA ARG A 252 -4.21 -23.78 -14.70
C ARG A 252 -3.29 -22.75 -14.04
N ARG A 253 -2.02 -23.13 -13.83
CA ARG A 253 -0.99 -22.19 -13.38
C ARG A 253 -0.85 -21.04 -14.36
N MET A 254 -0.82 -19.82 -13.82
CA MET A 254 -0.50 -18.61 -14.57
C MET A 254 0.91 -18.12 -14.19
N GLU A 255 1.53 -17.37 -15.08
CA GLU A 255 2.77 -16.64 -14.81
C GLU A 255 2.67 -15.20 -15.34
N ILE A 256 3.36 -14.28 -14.68
CA ILE A 256 3.44 -12.88 -15.12
C ILE A 256 4.18 -12.85 -16.46
N ALA A 257 3.52 -12.31 -17.49
CA ALA A 257 4.07 -12.11 -18.82
C ALA A 257 4.77 -10.75 -18.94
N THR A 258 4.08 -9.69 -18.50
CA THR A 258 4.59 -8.32 -18.43
C THR A 258 4.75 -7.94 -16.97
N GLN A 259 5.96 -7.56 -16.54
CA GLN A 259 6.18 -7.09 -15.16
C GLN A 259 5.89 -5.59 -15.11
N ALA A 260 4.90 -5.17 -14.34
CA ALA A 260 4.61 -3.75 -14.11
C ALA A 260 5.84 -2.99 -13.57
N ALA A 261 6.64 -3.64 -12.71
CA ALA A 261 7.89 -3.13 -12.16
C ALA A 261 9.08 -4.05 -12.47
N PRO A 262 9.66 -3.99 -13.68
CA PRO A 262 10.62 -5.00 -14.15
C PRO A 262 11.96 -4.99 -13.41
N SER A 263 12.35 -3.85 -12.81
CA SER A 263 13.58 -3.75 -12.01
C SER A 263 13.44 -4.27 -10.57
N ASN A 264 12.22 -4.60 -10.13
CA ASN A 264 11.91 -5.13 -8.80
C ASN A 264 10.62 -5.99 -8.86
N PRO A 265 10.66 -7.15 -9.54
CA PRO A 265 9.48 -7.96 -9.81
C PRO A 265 8.91 -8.61 -8.54
N LEU A 266 7.62 -8.95 -8.55
CA LEU A 266 6.99 -9.61 -7.41
C LEU A 266 7.55 -11.02 -7.21
N SER A 267 7.80 -11.40 -5.96
CA SER A 267 8.21 -12.75 -5.59
C SER A 267 7.02 -13.70 -5.70
N LEU A 268 7.22 -14.87 -6.30
CA LEU A 268 6.26 -15.97 -6.25
C LEU A 268 6.21 -16.51 -4.81
N ASP A 269 5.02 -16.58 -4.24
CA ASP A 269 4.78 -17.08 -2.88
C ASP A 269 4.14 -18.47 -2.87
N PHE A 270 3.22 -18.72 -3.80
CA PHE A 270 2.48 -19.98 -3.90
C PHE A 270 2.10 -20.29 -5.34
N SER A 271 2.05 -21.58 -5.69
CA SER A 271 1.43 -22.12 -6.89
C SER A 271 0.86 -23.50 -6.55
N GLY A 272 -0.45 -23.71 -6.73
CA GLY A 272 -1.05 -25.02 -6.47
C GLY A 272 -2.58 -25.06 -6.48
N PRO A 273 -3.17 -26.26 -6.52
CA PRO A 273 -4.61 -26.46 -6.50
C PRO A 273 -5.17 -26.34 -5.07
N ILE A 274 -6.11 -25.41 -4.87
CA ILE A 274 -6.84 -25.21 -3.61
C ILE A 274 -8.33 -25.55 -3.77
N PRO A 275 -9.09 -25.81 -2.68
CA PRO A 275 -10.53 -25.95 -2.75
C PRO A 275 -11.22 -24.65 -3.23
N ALA A 276 -12.23 -24.78 -4.07
CA ALA A 276 -13.03 -23.68 -4.61
C ALA A 276 -13.65 -22.81 -3.48
N ALA A 277 -14.16 -23.46 -2.43
CA ALA A 277 -14.74 -22.80 -1.26
C ALA A 277 -13.73 -21.91 -0.50
N THR A 278 -12.43 -22.26 -0.48
CA THR A 278 -11.37 -21.42 0.11
C THR A 278 -11.32 -20.07 -0.60
N ALA A 279 -11.37 -20.10 -1.94
CA ALA A 279 -11.42 -18.93 -2.80
C ALA A 279 -12.79 -18.22 -2.85
N GLY A 280 -13.80 -18.70 -2.12
CA GLY A 280 -15.16 -18.14 -2.15
C GLY A 280 -15.91 -18.43 -3.45
N LEU A 281 -15.60 -19.53 -4.13
CA LEU A 281 -16.27 -20.00 -5.33
C LEU A 281 -17.17 -21.20 -5.01
N GLU A 282 -18.37 -21.24 -5.60
CA GLU A 282 -19.30 -22.38 -5.49
C GLU A 282 -18.82 -23.61 -6.28
N ARG A 283 -18.05 -23.37 -7.35
CA ARG A 283 -17.44 -24.41 -8.19
C ARG A 283 -15.99 -24.06 -8.50
N GLY A 284 -15.21 -25.10 -8.75
CA GLY A 284 -13.84 -25.02 -9.24
C GLY A 284 -13.75 -24.54 -10.69
N LEU A 285 -12.50 -24.37 -11.13
CA LEU A 285 -12.15 -24.04 -12.52
C LEU A 285 -11.28 -25.12 -13.18
N MET A 286 -10.80 -26.11 -12.42
CA MET A 286 -9.89 -27.13 -12.94
C MET A 286 -10.62 -28.21 -13.72
N ASP A 287 -10.14 -28.52 -14.93
CA ASP A 287 -10.68 -29.60 -15.76
C ASP A 287 -10.76 -30.93 -15.00
N GLY A 288 -11.96 -31.50 -14.89
CA GLY A 288 -12.22 -32.74 -14.16
C GLY A 288 -12.09 -32.65 -12.64
N ARG A 289 -11.99 -31.44 -12.06
CA ARG A 289 -12.04 -31.19 -10.61
C ARG A 289 -12.80 -29.91 -10.28
N ASP A 290 -14.12 -30.00 -10.42
CA ASP A 290 -15.14 -29.02 -10.03
C ASP A 290 -15.10 -28.65 -8.53
N ASP A 291 -14.28 -29.31 -7.69
CA ASP A 291 -14.00 -28.91 -6.31
C ASP A 291 -12.83 -27.92 -6.18
N ARG A 292 -12.04 -27.67 -7.24
CA ARG A 292 -10.73 -26.95 -7.14
C ARG A 292 -10.51 -25.84 -8.16
N VAL A 293 -9.66 -24.92 -7.74
CA VAL A 293 -9.09 -23.85 -8.57
C VAL A 293 -7.58 -23.81 -8.38
N TRP A 294 -6.84 -23.47 -9.44
CA TRP A 294 -5.41 -23.23 -9.32
C TRP A 294 -5.18 -21.82 -8.77
N LEU A 295 -4.55 -21.72 -7.61
CA LEU A 295 -4.07 -20.46 -7.05
C LEU A 295 -2.60 -20.26 -7.43
N THR A 296 -2.28 -19.09 -7.98
CA THR A 296 -0.91 -18.59 -8.06
C THR A 296 -0.84 -17.26 -7.31
N SER A 297 0.09 -17.14 -6.36
CA SER A 297 0.20 -15.97 -5.47
C SER A 297 1.56 -15.30 -5.59
N TRP A 298 1.59 -13.98 -5.65
CA TRP A 298 2.80 -13.17 -5.62
C TRP A 298 2.70 -12.03 -4.60
N SER A 299 3.83 -11.62 -4.03
CA SER A 299 3.92 -10.37 -3.27
C SER A 299 5.27 -9.66 -3.42
N GLY A 300 5.29 -8.36 -3.13
CA GLY A 300 6.49 -7.53 -3.14
C GLY A 300 6.22 -6.14 -2.58
N VAL A 301 7.27 -5.32 -2.46
CA VAL A 301 7.14 -3.88 -2.17
C VAL A 301 7.66 -3.13 -3.38
N LEU A 302 6.78 -2.41 -4.08
CA LEU A 302 7.11 -1.67 -5.29
C LEU A 302 7.41 -0.22 -4.95
N ALA A 303 8.52 0.30 -5.46
CA ALA A 303 8.82 1.72 -5.44
C ALA A 303 8.16 2.38 -6.68
N PRO A 304 7.42 3.50 -6.57
CA PRO A 304 6.59 3.99 -7.67
C PRO A 304 7.35 4.23 -8.97
N ARG A 305 8.54 4.84 -8.89
CA ARG A 305 9.44 5.07 -10.04
C ARG A 305 9.97 3.81 -10.73
N THR A 306 9.71 2.62 -10.19
CA THR A 306 10.01 1.34 -10.87
C THR A 306 8.82 0.77 -11.63
N ILE A 307 7.60 1.26 -11.39
CA ILE A 307 6.38 0.85 -12.06
C ILE A 307 6.29 1.61 -13.40
N THR A 308 6.42 0.88 -14.50
CA THR A 308 6.41 1.41 -15.87
C THR A 308 5.23 0.90 -16.69
N ASP A 309 4.62 -0.22 -16.31
CA ASP A 309 3.53 -0.85 -17.05
C ASP A 309 2.44 -1.44 -16.13
N ASP A 310 1.47 -2.13 -16.72
CA ASP A 310 0.52 -3.02 -16.04
C ASP A 310 1.06 -4.46 -15.94
N TYR A 311 0.43 -5.34 -15.16
CA TYR A 311 0.78 -6.78 -15.16
C TYR A 311 -0.11 -7.54 -16.14
N ASP A 312 0.43 -8.00 -17.28
CA ASP A 312 -0.18 -9.08 -18.06
C ASP A 312 0.16 -10.44 -17.43
N PHE A 313 -0.77 -11.40 -17.49
CA PHE A 313 -0.53 -12.80 -17.13
C PHE A 313 -0.85 -13.74 -18.31
N LYS A 314 -0.07 -14.82 -18.42
CA LYS A 314 -0.26 -15.89 -19.40
C LYS A 314 -0.31 -17.26 -18.71
N VAL A 315 -0.82 -18.28 -19.39
CA VAL A 315 -0.75 -19.66 -18.91
C VAL A 315 0.71 -20.11 -18.84
N ALA A 316 1.13 -20.66 -17.71
CA ALA A 316 2.48 -21.19 -17.52
C ALA A 316 2.66 -22.51 -18.27
N ALA A 317 3.88 -22.79 -18.75
CA ALA A 317 4.19 -24.01 -19.52
C ALA A 317 3.97 -25.32 -18.74
N SER A 318 3.80 -25.28 -17.41
CA SER A 318 3.47 -26.44 -16.59
C SER A 318 2.68 -26.05 -15.33
N ASN A 319 1.78 -26.95 -14.89
CA ASN A 319 1.10 -26.89 -13.59
C ASN A 319 2.06 -27.31 -12.45
N THR A 320 3.18 -26.62 -12.32
CA THR A 320 4.20 -26.88 -11.30
C THR A 320 3.86 -26.20 -9.97
N GLY A 321 3.86 -26.99 -8.90
CA GLY A 321 3.56 -26.52 -7.54
C GLY A 321 4.74 -25.77 -6.90
N TYR A 322 4.44 -24.77 -6.08
CA TYR A 322 5.43 -23.98 -5.32
C TYR A 322 4.82 -23.49 -4.01
N GLN A 323 5.64 -23.38 -2.96
CA GLN A 323 5.27 -22.69 -1.72
C GLN A 323 6.54 -22.13 -1.07
N ARG A 324 6.56 -20.82 -0.82
CA ARG A 324 7.70 -20.09 -0.23
C ARG A 324 8.10 -20.73 1.10
N GLN A 325 9.40 -20.85 1.35
CA GLN A 325 9.93 -21.38 2.62
C GLN A 325 10.62 -20.26 3.39
N ILE A 326 10.29 -20.10 4.67
CA ILE A 326 10.96 -19.16 5.58
C ILE A 326 11.73 -19.97 6.61
N THR A 327 13.05 -19.79 6.64
CA THR A 327 13.90 -20.45 7.66
C THR A 327 13.85 -19.65 8.96
N GLN A 328 13.09 -20.13 9.95
CA GLN A 328 13.17 -19.57 11.30
C GLN A 328 14.39 -20.13 12.02
N THR A 329 15.32 -19.27 12.41
CA THR A 329 16.42 -19.64 13.30
C THR A 329 15.92 -19.61 14.74
N ARG A 330 15.52 -20.76 15.28
CA ARG A 330 15.21 -20.84 16.72
C ARG A 330 16.53 -20.91 17.48
N TYR A 331 16.85 -19.83 18.17
CA TYR A 331 17.88 -19.86 19.20
C TYR A 331 17.36 -20.71 20.37
N VAL A 332 18.19 -21.64 20.83
CA VAL A 332 18.04 -22.32 22.10
C VAL A 332 19.07 -21.68 23.03
N ASP A 333 18.58 -20.99 24.06
CA ASP A 333 19.41 -20.61 25.20
C ASP A 333 19.78 -21.89 25.95
N ILE A 334 21.07 -22.20 26.03
CA ILE A 334 21.59 -23.17 27.00
C ILE A 334 22.03 -22.33 28.18
N SER A 335 21.44 -22.57 29.36
CA SER A 335 21.86 -21.84 30.54
C SER A 335 23.26 -22.27 30.95
N ILE A 336 24.13 -21.31 31.24
CA ILE A 336 25.44 -21.60 31.83
C ILE A 336 25.25 -22.36 33.16
N LEU A 337 24.15 -22.11 33.88
CA LEU A 337 23.79 -22.84 35.09
C LEU A 337 23.51 -24.32 34.82
N GLU A 338 22.86 -24.67 33.71
CA GLU A 338 22.59 -26.07 33.32
C GLU A 338 23.88 -26.80 32.94
N ILE A 339 24.78 -26.13 32.22
CA ILE A 339 26.12 -26.66 31.90
C ILE A 339 26.90 -26.92 33.20
N MET A 340 26.93 -25.94 34.12
CA MET A 340 27.63 -26.06 35.39
C MET A 340 27.02 -27.15 36.29
N LEU A 341 25.69 -27.24 36.38
CA LEU A 341 24.99 -28.31 37.11
C LEU A 341 25.28 -29.70 36.52
N GLY A 342 25.41 -29.82 35.20
CA GLY A 342 25.83 -31.06 34.52
C GLY A 342 27.30 -31.44 34.78
N LEU A 343 28.18 -30.46 35.02
CA LEU A 343 29.61 -30.68 35.31
C LEU A 343 29.88 -31.03 36.79
N VAL A 344 29.04 -30.58 37.73
CA VAL A 344 29.17 -30.92 39.17
C VAL A 344 29.28 -32.44 39.44
N PRO A 345 28.38 -33.32 38.97
CA PRO A 345 28.49 -34.76 39.21
C PRO A 345 29.74 -35.38 38.55
N VAL A 346 30.20 -34.84 37.41
CA VAL A 346 31.45 -35.28 36.78
C VAL A 346 32.65 -34.93 37.67
N GLY A 347 32.69 -33.72 38.23
CA GLY A 347 33.72 -33.30 39.19
C GLY A 347 33.73 -34.15 40.46
N ILE A 348 32.54 -34.49 41.00
CA ILE A 348 32.40 -35.39 42.16
C ILE A 348 32.94 -36.79 41.85
N LEU A 349 32.60 -37.37 40.69
CA LEU A 349 33.10 -38.69 40.29
C LEU A 349 34.63 -38.72 40.13
N VAL A 350 35.23 -37.66 39.56
CA VAL A 350 36.69 -37.51 39.45
C VAL A 350 37.32 -37.41 40.85
N ALA A 351 36.76 -36.59 41.75
CA ALA A 351 37.26 -36.46 43.11
C ALA A 351 37.21 -37.79 43.89
N VAL A 352 36.09 -38.51 43.83
CA VAL A 352 35.93 -39.84 44.44
C VAL A 352 36.93 -40.85 43.86
N GLY A 353 37.13 -40.86 42.54
CA GLY A 353 38.11 -41.72 41.87
C GLY A 353 39.54 -41.46 42.35
N LEU A 354 39.95 -40.19 42.43
CA LEU A 354 41.26 -39.78 42.96
C LEU A 354 41.43 -40.15 44.44
N THR A 355 40.40 -39.95 45.27
CA THR A 355 40.42 -40.34 46.69
C THR A 355 40.58 -41.85 46.86
N LEU A 356 39.86 -42.67 46.07
CA LEU A 356 39.99 -44.12 46.10
C LEU A 356 41.37 -44.60 45.63
N LEU A 357 41.96 -43.95 44.62
CA LEU A 357 43.34 -44.23 44.18
C LEU A 357 44.36 -43.91 45.29
N TYR A 358 44.24 -42.76 45.94
CA TYR A 358 45.11 -42.35 47.06
C TYR A 358 45.06 -43.36 48.22
N PHE A 359 43.86 -43.79 48.66
CA PHE A 359 43.75 -44.80 49.71
C PHE A 359 44.28 -46.18 49.29
N ARG A 360 44.16 -46.57 48.01
CA ARG A 360 44.76 -47.82 47.49
C ARG A 360 46.28 -47.76 47.40
N GLN A 361 46.88 -46.59 47.16
CA GLN A 361 48.32 -46.40 47.25
C GLN A 361 48.81 -46.41 48.70
N LYS A 362 48.10 -45.73 49.62
CA LYS A 362 48.47 -45.70 51.05
C LYS A 362 48.48 -47.11 51.67
N LYS A 363 47.49 -47.96 51.35
CA LYS A 363 47.43 -49.39 51.74
C LYS A 363 48.45 -50.32 51.03
N ARG A 364 49.40 -49.78 50.26
CA ARG A 364 50.53 -50.51 49.66
C ARG A 364 51.89 -50.03 50.16
N LEU A 365 51.92 -49.02 51.02
CA LEU A 365 53.13 -48.35 51.51
C LEU A 365 53.24 -48.36 53.05
N GLY A 366 52.30 -49.06 53.71
CA GLY A 366 52.23 -49.38 55.13
C GLY A 366 51.18 -50.47 55.34
#